data_AF-A0A6V7LFA9-F1
#
_entry.id   AF-A0A6V7LFA9-F1
#
_cell.length_a   1.000
_cell.length_b   1.000
_cell.length_c   1.000
_cell.angle_alpha   90.00
_cell.angle_beta   90.00
_cell.angle_gamma   90.00
#
_symmetry.space_group_name_H-M   'P 1'
#
loop_
_entity.id
_entity.type
_entity.pdbx_description
1 polymer ?
#
loop_
_entity_poly.entity_id
_entity_poly.type
_entity_poly.pdbx_seq_one_letter_code
_entity_poly.pdbx_strand_id
1 'polypeptide(L)' 'RREYPDGTVKYVYPDGTQETRYSNGRIRVKDKDGNLLRDSHQV' A
#
# COMPACT_ATOMS: atom_id res chain seq x y z
N ARG A 1 -0.49 10.01 -5.56
CA ARG A 1 0.57 9.39 -4.72
C ARG A 1 0.80 10.27 -3.51
N ARG A 2 1.16 9.71 -2.36
CA ARG A 2 1.53 10.44 -1.15
C ARG A 2 2.80 9.85 -0.58
N GLU A 3 3.81 10.68 -0.39
CA GLU A 3 5.10 10.31 0.18
C GLU A 3 5.17 10.82 1.61
N TYR A 4 5.63 9.98 2.52
CA TYR A 4 5.74 10.29 3.95
C TYR A 4 7.21 10.41 4.36
N PRO A 5 7.53 11.17 5.42
CA PRO A 5 8.92 11.40 5.87
C PRO A 5 9.67 10.12 6.26
N ASP A 6 8.94 9.07 6.64
CA ASP A 6 9.47 7.74 7.00
C ASP A 6 9.85 6.89 5.76
N GLY A 7 9.70 7.45 4.55
CA GLY A 7 9.93 6.76 3.29
C GLY A 7 8.75 5.88 2.83
N THR A 8 7.64 5.88 3.57
CA THR A 8 6.42 5.19 3.14
C THR A 8 5.81 5.94 1.95
N VAL A 9 5.34 5.20 0.95
CA VAL A 9 4.64 5.75 -0.21
C VAL A 9 3.27 5.09 -0.35
N LYS A 10 2.22 5.91 -0.44
CA LYS A 10 0.86 5.46 -0.68
C LYS A 10 0.39 5.87 -2.07
N TYR A 11 -0.10 4.90 -2.83
CA TYR A 11 -0.80 5.07 -4.09
C TYR A 11 -2.28 4.78 -3.87
N VAL A 12 -3.11 5.64 -4.43
CA VAL A 12 -4.56 5.44 -4.51
C VAL A 12 -4.88 5.45 -5.99
N TYR A 13 -5.42 4.35 -6.48
CA TYR A 13 -5.72 4.16 -7.88
C TYR A 13 -7.18 4.55 -8.18
N PRO A 14 -7.53 4.83 -9.45
CA PRO A 14 -8.89 5.22 -9.83
C PRO A 14 -9.96 4.16 -9.57
N ASP A 15 -9.58 2.89 -9.52
CA ASP A 15 -10.45 1.76 -9.16
C ASP A 15 -10.75 1.69 -7.65
N GLY A 16 -10.18 2.59 -6.86
CA GLY A 16 -10.30 2.67 -5.41
C GLY A 16 -9.32 1.77 -4.65
N THR A 17 -8.48 1.00 -5.34
CA THR A 17 -7.43 0.23 -4.68
C THR A 17 -6.35 1.15 -4.10
N GLN A 18 -5.76 0.71 -2.99
CA GLN A 18 -4.74 1.45 -2.26
C GLN A 18 -3.50 0.58 -2.08
N GLU A 19 -2.39 1.01 -2.66
CA GLU A 19 -1.09 0.37 -2.46
C GLU A 19 -0.26 1.19 -1.48
N THR A 20 0.28 0.54 -0.45
CA THR A 20 1.20 1.14 0.52
C THR A 20 2.54 0.41 0.42
N ARG A 21 3.58 1.13 0.02
CA ARG A 21 4.96 0.68 0.03
C ARG A 21 5.63 1.26 1.26
N TYR A 22 6.00 0.39 2.18
CA TYR A 22 6.74 0.75 3.38
C TYR A 22 8.22 0.89 3.08
N SER A 23 8.93 1.69 3.86
CA SER A 23 10.38 1.88 3.73
C SER A 23 11.21 0.61 3.95
N ASN A 24 10.65 -0.38 4.67
CA ASN A 24 11.26 -1.70 4.85
C ASN A 24 11.07 -2.65 3.64
N GLY A 25 10.49 -2.19 2.54
CA GLY A 25 10.23 -3.00 1.35
C GLY A 25 8.93 -3.81 1.38
N ARG A 26 8.17 -3.78 2.48
CA ARG A 26 6.84 -4.39 2.53
C ARG A 26 5.86 -3.62 1.64
N ILE A 27 4.99 -4.33 0.96
CA ILE A 27 3.95 -3.80 0.09
C ILE A 27 2.61 -4.36 0.54
N ARG A 28 1.65 -3.48 0.80
CA ARG A 28 0.26 -3.84 1.11
C ARG A 28 -0.68 -3.24 0.08
N VAL A 29 -1.54 -4.06 -0.50
CA VAL A 29 -2.60 -3.61 -1.42
C VAL A 29 -3.94 -3.88 -0.76
N LYS A 30 -4.78 -2.86 -0.71
CA LYS A 30 -6.16 -2.94 -0.24
C LYS A 30 -7.13 -2.59 -1.35
N ASP A 31 -8.33 -3.14 -1.33
CA ASP A 31 -9.42 -2.71 -2.20
C ASP A 31 -10.07 -1.40 -1.69
N LYS A 32 -11.09 -0.94 -2.43
CA LYS A 32 -11.88 0.25 -2.10
C LYS A 32 -12.64 0.14 -0.78
N ASP A 33 -12.99 -1.08 -0.37
CA ASP A 33 -13.73 -1.40 0.86
C ASP A 33 -12.76 -1.60 2.05
N GLY A 34 -11.46 -1.59 1.80
CA GLY A 34 -10.40 -1.71 2.80
C GLY A 34 -9.92 -3.14 3.05
N ASN A 35 -10.39 -4.13 2.28
CA ASN A 35 -9.94 -5.51 2.40
C ASN A 35 -8.53 -5.67 1.87
N LEU A 36 -7.71 -6.46 2.55
CA LEU A 36 -6.34 -6.72 2.15
C LEU A 36 -6.32 -7.70 0.97
N LEU A 37 -5.99 -7.22 -0.22
CA LEU A 37 -5.84 -8.04 -1.42
C LEU A 37 -4.47 -8.70 -1.49
N ARG A 38 -3.42 -7.99 -1.04
CA ARG A 38 -2.04 -8.48 -1.09
C ARG A 38 -1.22 -7.92 0.05
N ASP A 39 -0.37 -8.77 0.61
CA ASP A 39 0.69 -8.39 1.54
C ASP A 39 1.97 -9.11 1.14
N SER A 40 3.05 -8.36 0.93
CA SER A 40 4.34 -8.93 0.53
C SER A 40 5.21 -9.35 1.71
N HIS A 41 4.67 -9.29 2.93
CA HIS A 41 5.32 -9.87 4.09
C HIS A 41 5.22 -11.40 3.97
N GLN A 42 6.17 -12.01 3.28
CA GLN A 42 6.39 -13.45 3.44
C GLN A 42 6.84 -13.69 4.88
N VAL A 43 6.08 -14.53 5.58
CA VAL A 43 6.60 -15.32 6.69
C VAL A 43 7.30 -16.54 6.13
#